data_AF-A0A534SWX3-F1
#
_entry.id   AF-A0A534SWX3-F1
#
_cell.length_a   1.000
_cell.length_b   1.000
_cell.length_c   1.000
_cell.angle_alpha   90.00
_cell.angle_beta   90.00
_cell.angle_gamma   90.00
#
_symmetry.space_group_name_H-M   'P 1'
#
loop_
_entity.id
_entity.type
_entity.pdbx_description
1 polymer ?
#
loop_
_entity_poly.entity_id
_entity_poly.type
_entity_poly.pdbx_seq_one_letter_code
_entity_poly.pdbx_strand_id
1 'polypeptide(L)'
;MRRYLAAHPAEQEALLAENERYTFFRLAGGEPVGSLGIALTPGRSIAADARLVPPGTVAYLRTPSFTRFVVSQDSGAAIVGARADVFLGAGPEAEERAGQTSERGTLYLLRVTGEPRTPTRE
;
A
#
# COMPACT_ATOMS: atom_id res chain seq x y z
N MET A 1 16.28 -8.59 10.19
CA MET A 1 16.16 -7.34 10.99
C MET A 1 15.64 -7.61 12.41
N ARG A 2 14.34 -7.87 12.63
CA ARG A 2 13.75 -7.98 13.99
C ARG A 2 14.48 -8.94 14.92
N ARG A 3 14.79 -10.16 14.44
CA ARG A 3 15.54 -11.17 15.22
C ARG A 3 16.94 -10.68 15.62
N TYR A 4 17.63 -9.97 14.73
CA TYR A 4 18.97 -9.44 14.99
C TYR A 4 18.91 -8.36 16.08
N LEU A 5 18.00 -7.39 15.94
CA LEU A 5 17.81 -6.33 16.93
C LEU A 5 17.47 -6.91 18.30
N ALA A 6 16.56 -7.89 18.38
CA ALA A 6 16.21 -8.54 19.65
C ALA A 6 17.40 -9.24 20.33
N ALA A 7 18.35 -9.77 19.55
CA ALA A 7 19.56 -10.42 20.06
C ALA A 7 20.68 -9.42 20.45
N HIS A 8 20.63 -8.18 19.95
CA HIS A 8 21.67 -7.16 20.15
C HIS A 8 21.07 -5.84 20.69
N PRO A 9 20.48 -5.83 21.91
CA PRO A 9 19.79 -4.67 22.45
C PRO A 9 20.69 -3.43 22.57
N ALA A 10 21.99 -3.61 22.83
CA ALA A 10 22.97 -2.51 22.94
C ALA A 10 23.24 -1.79 21.61
N GLU A 11 22.98 -2.42 20.47
CA GLU A 11 23.20 -1.84 19.13
C GLU A 11 21.92 -1.21 18.56
N GLN A 12 20.75 -1.45 19.17
CA GLN A 12 19.46 -1.08 18.60
C GLN A 12 19.32 0.43 18.35
N GLU A 13 19.68 1.25 19.34
CA GLU A 13 19.51 2.69 19.26
C GLU A 13 20.35 3.27 18.11
N ALA A 14 21.63 2.93 18.06
CA ALA A 14 22.53 3.38 17.00
C ALA A 14 22.03 2.96 15.61
N LEU A 15 21.63 1.69 15.45
CA LEU A 15 21.15 1.17 14.16
C LEU A 15 19.83 1.80 13.71
N LEU A 16 18.91 2.09 14.62
CA LEU A 16 17.64 2.75 14.29
C LEU A 16 17.85 4.24 13.99
N ALA A 17 18.81 4.89 14.66
CA ALA A 17 19.14 6.29 14.47
C ALA A 17 19.78 6.59 13.09
N GLU A 18 20.32 5.60 12.38
CA GLU A 18 20.80 5.73 11.00
C GLU A 18 19.71 6.22 10.01
N ASN A 19 18.43 5.97 10.31
CA ASN A 19 17.33 6.51 9.52
C ASN A 19 16.84 7.83 10.12
N GLU A 20 17.29 8.95 9.54
CA GLU A 20 16.91 10.31 9.98
C GLU A 20 15.41 10.64 9.78
N ARG A 21 14.64 9.79 9.10
CA ARG A 21 13.21 10.02 8.88
C ARG A 21 12.41 9.64 10.11
N TYR A 22 11.65 10.61 10.62
CA TYR A 22 10.74 10.42 11.75
C TYR A 22 9.28 10.62 11.34
N THR A 23 8.41 9.69 11.74
CA THR A 23 6.96 9.75 11.46
C THR A 23 6.21 10.20 12.71
N PHE A 24 5.43 11.28 12.59
CA PHE A 24 4.53 11.74 13.64
C PHE A 24 3.13 11.16 13.42
N PHE A 25 2.47 10.79 14.52
CA PHE A 25 1.13 10.21 14.49
C PHE A 25 0.14 11.10 15.23
N ARG A 26 -1.12 11.02 14.81
CA ARG A 26 -2.27 11.51 15.56
C ARG A 26 -3.06 10.30 16.04
N LEU A 27 -3.46 10.31 17.31
CA LEU A 27 -4.38 9.30 17.83
C LEU A 27 -5.72 9.44 17.10
N ALA A 28 -6.10 8.39 16.39
CA ALA A 28 -7.35 8.28 15.68
C ALA A 28 -7.95 6.90 15.97
N GLY A 29 -9.27 6.85 16.18
CA GLY A 29 -10.01 5.60 16.19
C GLY A 29 -10.44 5.20 14.78
N GLY A 30 -10.71 3.91 14.59
CA GLY A 30 -11.24 3.37 13.34
C GLY A 30 -10.17 2.80 12.41
N GLU A 31 -10.55 2.60 11.15
CA GLU A 31 -9.73 1.94 10.14
C GLU A 31 -8.56 2.83 9.67
N PRO A 32 -7.44 2.23 9.23
CA PRO A 32 -6.34 2.96 8.61
C PRO A 32 -6.81 3.78 7.39
N VAL A 33 -6.39 5.04 7.34
CA VAL A 33 -6.73 5.98 6.27
C VAL A 33 -5.51 6.16 5.37
N GLY A 34 -5.68 5.95 4.07
CA GLY A 34 -4.63 6.15 3.07
C GLY A 34 -4.40 7.61 2.72
N SER A 35 -3.45 7.87 1.83
CA SER A 35 -3.13 9.23 1.35
C SER A 35 -4.29 9.98 0.69
N LEU A 36 -5.34 9.28 0.24
CA LEU A 36 -6.57 9.88 -0.28
C LEU A 36 -7.57 10.33 0.79
N GLY A 37 -7.28 10.14 2.08
CA GLY A 37 -8.20 10.51 3.16
C GLY A 37 -9.40 9.56 3.31
N ILE A 38 -9.34 8.38 2.69
CA ILE A 38 -10.37 7.33 2.78
C ILE A 38 -9.81 6.06 3.43
N ALA A 39 -10.70 5.29 4.06
CA ALA A 39 -10.33 4.03 4.70
C ALA A 39 -9.80 3.00 3.69
N LEU A 40 -8.73 2.30 4.07
CA LEU A 40 -8.15 1.24 3.26
C LEU A 40 -8.95 -0.05 3.42
N THR A 41 -9.18 -0.74 2.30
CA THR A 41 -9.85 -2.03 2.23
C THR A 41 -8.83 -3.15 2.08
N PRO A 42 -8.77 -4.10 3.03
CA PRO A 42 -7.82 -5.22 2.97
C PRO A 42 -7.89 -6.01 1.66
N GLY A 43 -6.73 -6.27 1.07
CA GLY A 43 -6.56 -6.99 -0.19
C GLY A 43 -7.14 -6.27 -1.42
N ARG A 44 -7.54 -5.00 -1.29
CA ARG A 44 -8.10 -4.18 -2.38
C ARG A 44 -7.39 -2.85 -2.53
N SER A 45 -6.95 -2.22 -1.45
CA SER A 45 -6.17 -1.00 -1.51
C SER A 45 -4.71 -1.30 -1.78
N ILE A 46 -4.09 -0.51 -2.67
CA ILE A 46 -2.64 -0.52 -2.89
C ILE A 46 -2.05 0.87 -2.66
N ALA A 47 -0.81 0.89 -2.19
CA ALA A 47 0.08 2.03 -2.32
C ALA A 47 0.87 1.91 -3.62
N ALA A 48 0.91 2.97 -4.43
CA ALA A 48 1.63 2.98 -5.70
C ALA A 48 2.28 4.34 -5.99
N ASP A 49 3.22 4.38 -6.92
CA ASP A 49 3.83 5.64 -7.38
C ASP A 49 2.81 6.44 -8.20
N ALA A 50 2.34 7.56 -7.65
CA ALA A 50 1.33 8.43 -8.27
C ALA A 50 1.73 8.98 -9.65
N ARG A 51 3.03 9.01 -9.97
CA ARG A 51 3.52 9.44 -11.30
C ARG A 51 3.23 8.41 -12.39
N LEU A 52 3.04 7.14 -12.01
CA LEU A 52 2.76 6.04 -12.94
C LEU A 52 1.33 5.53 -12.79
N VAL A 53 0.80 5.49 -11.57
CA VAL A 53 -0.54 5.00 -11.25
C VAL A 53 -1.29 6.12 -10.54
N PRO A 54 -2.10 6.92 -11.26
CA PRO A 54 -2.85 8.02 -10.66
C PRO A 54 -3.66 7.56 -9.44
N PRO A 55 -3.72 8.34 -8.36
CA PRO A 55 -4.55 8.00 -7.20
C PRO A 55 -6.02 7.81 -7.60
N GLY A 56 -6.68 6.81 -7.02
CA GLY A 56 -8.04 6.37 -7.34
C GLY A 56 -8.14 5.41 -8.53
N THR A 57 -7.04 5.13 -9.23
CA THR A 57 -7.08 4.22 -10.39
C THR A 57 -7.49 2.81 -9.97
N VAL A 58 -8.51 2.27 -10.65
CA VAL A 58 -8.85 0.85 -10.59
C VAL A 58 -7.84 0.09 -11.45
N ALA A 59 -7.26 -0.98 -10.90
CA ALA A 59 -6.30 -1.80 -11.59
C ALA A 59 -6.56 -3.28 -11.35
N TYR A 60 -6.07 -4.12 -12.27
CA TYR A 60 -6.05 -5.57 -12.11
C TYR A 60 -4.63 -6.01 -11.78
N LEU A 61 -4.42 -6.50 -10.57
CA LEU A 61 -3.14 -7.02 -10.10
C LEU A 61 -3.07 -8.52 -10.42
N ARG A 62 -1.96 -8.95 -11.01
CA ARG A 62 -1.62 -10.36 -11.22
C ARG A 62 -0.19 -10.65 -10.76
N THR A 63 -0.08 -11.41 -9.70
CA THR A 63 1.14 -12.07 -9.18
C THR A 63 0.86 -13.57 -9.01
N PRO A 64 1.87 -14.41 -8.74
CA PRO A 64 1.65 -15.81 -8.37
C PRO A 64 0.65 -16.03 -7.23
N SER A 65 0.67 -15.20 -6.18
CA SER A 65 -0.23 -15.34 -5.02
C SER A 65 -1.48 -14.45 -5.06
N PHE A 66 -1.48 -13.37 -5.85
CA PHE A 66 -2.58 -12.41 -5.91
C PHE A 66 -3.06 -12.16 -7.34
N THR A 67 -4.32 -12.50 -7.61
CA THR A 67 -4.98 -12.15 -8.87
C THR A 67 -6.35 -11.55 -8.58
N ARG A 68 -6.49 -10.23 -8.67
CA ARG A 68 -7.75 -9.50 -8.36
C ARG A 68 -7.71 -8.04 -8.78
N PHE A 69 -8.89 -7.42 -8.80
CA PHE A 69 -9.03 -5.96 -8.88
C PHE A 69 -8.65 -5.28 -7.56
N VAL A 70 -7.90 -4.20 -7.70
CA VAL A 70 -7.38 -3.33 -6.64
C VAL A 70 -7.60 -1.85 -7.01
N VAL A 71 -7.43 -0.96 -6.04
CA VAL A 71 -7.55 0.49 -6.22
C VAL A 71 -6.34 1.18 -5.60
N SER A 72 -5.72 2.11 -6.35
CA SER A 72 -4.67 2.99 -5.82
C SER A 72 -5.28 3.97 -4.82
N GLN A 73 -5.12 3.71 -3.53
CA GLN A 73 -5.75 4.52 -2.46
C GLN A 73 -4.74 5.08 -1.45
N ASP A 74 -3.49 4.71 -1.61
CA ASP A 74 -2.41 5.14 -0.72
C ASP A 74 -1.13 5.42 -1.50
N SER A 75 -0.15 5.99 -0.81
CA SER A 75 1.19 6.28 -1.35
C SER A 75 2.22 6.20 -0.24
N GLY A 76 3.42 5.72 -0.55
CA GLY A 76 4.53 5.70 0.40
C GLY A 76 5.81 6.23 -0.24
N ALA A 77 6.65 6.93 0.52
CA ALA A 77 7.90 7.51 0.01
C ALA A 77 8.88 6.46 -0.56
N ALA A 78 8.78 5.21 -0.10
CA ALA A 78 9.58 4.08 -0.60
C ALA A 78 8.94 3.35 -1.79
N ILE A 79 7.71 3.72 -2.17
CA ILE A 79 6.95 3.10 -3.27
C ILE A 79 7.16 3.92 -4.52
N VAL A 80 8.23 3.59 -5.24
CA VAL A 80 8.70 4.33 -6.42
C VAL A 80 8.80 3.41 -7.63
N GLY A 81 8.41 3.91 -8.79
CA GLY A 81 8.44 3.18 -10.05
C GLY A 81 7.32 2.14 -10.15
N ALA A 82 7.55 1.10 -10.96
CA ALA A 82 6.59 0.03 -11.21
C ALA A 82 6.50 -0.94 -10.02
N ARG A 83 6.13 -0.42 -8.85
CA ARG A 83 5.94 -1.11 -7.58
C ARG A 83 4.57 -0.79 -7.01
N ALA A 84 3.93 -1.79 -6.42
CA ALA A 84 2.72 -1.63 -5.64
C ALA A 84 2.84 -2.43 -4.35
N ASP A 85 2.48 -1.82 -3.23
CA ASP A 85 2.37 -2.50 -1.93
C ASP A 85 0.88 -2.71 -1.63
N VAL A 86 0.47 -3.96 -1.38
CA VAL A 86 -0.93 -4.30 -1.12
C VAL A 86 -1.22 -4.18 0.37
N PHE A 87 -2.24 -3.42 0.74
CA PHE A 87 -2.71 -3.38 2.12
C PHE A 87 -3.41 -4.70 2.44
N LEU A 88 -2.85 -5.53 3.32
CA LEU A 88 -3.39 -6.85 3.67
C LEU A 88 -4.35 -6.84 4.86
N GLY A 89 -4.55 -5.70 5.51
CA GLY A 89 -5.34 -5.55 6.72
C GLY A 89 -4.48 -5.32 7.96
N ALA A 90 -5.08 -5.47 9.13
CA ALA A 90 -4.45 -5.28 10.43
C ALA A 90 -4.46 -6.59 11.24
N GLY A 91 -3.54 -6.69 12.20
CA GLY A 91 -3.43 -7.83 13.11
C GLY A 91 -2.32 -8.83 12.71
N PRO A 92 -2.09 -9.87 13.55
CA PRO A 92 -0.93 -10.76 13.44
C PRO A 92 -0.86 -11.52 12.11
N GLU A 93 -2.00 -12.00 11.60
CA GLU A 93 -2.05 -12.73 10.33
C GLU A 93 -1.67 -11.84 9.14
N ALA A 94 -2.11 -10.58 9.15
CA ALA A 94 -1.76 -9.61 8.12
C ALA A 94 -0.27 -9.25 8.17
N GLU A 95 0.28 -9.11 9.38
CA GLU A 95 1.71 -8.84 9.61
C GLU A 95 2.60 -9.96 9.07
N GLU A 96 2.26 -11.22 9.36
CA GLU A 96 3.02 -12.38 8.87
C GLU A 96 3.01 -12.44 7.34
N ARG A 97 1.81 -12.31 6.73
CA ARG A 97 1.66 -12.37 5.27
C ARG A 97 2.35 -11.19 4.58
N ALA A 98 2.27 -9.98 5.15
CA ALA A 98 2.91 -8.80 4.58
C ALA A 98 4.43 -8.95 4.55
N GLY A 99 5.03 -9.50 5.61
CA GLY A 99 6.48 -9.73 5.67
C GLY A 99 7.01 -10.73 4.64
N GLN A 100 6.15 -11.61 4.12
CA GLN A 100 6.50 -12.62 3.11
C GLN A 100 6.18 -12.18 1.68
N THR A 101 5.42 -11.09 1.52
CA THR A 101 4.96 -10.64 0.20
C THR A 101 6.03 -9.83 -0.50
N SER A 102 6.75 -10.47 -1.43
CA SER A 102 7.68 -9.81 -2.35
C SER A 102 7.73 -10.61 -3.64
N GLU A 103 6.87 -10.25 -4.60
CA GLU A 103 6.68 -10.99 -5.84
C GLU A 103 6.75 -10.08 -7.05
N ARG A 104 7.27 -10.62 -8.16
CA ARG A 104 7.11 -9.98 -9.48
C ARG A 104 5.70 -10.24 -9.97
N GLY A 105 5.10 -9.22 -10.58
CA GLY A 105 3.75 -9.29 -11.12
C GLY A 105 3.50 -8.26 -12.21
N THR A 106 2.25 -8.17 -12.63
CA THR A 106 1.77 -7.19 -13.60
C THR A 106 0.59 -6.44 -13.02
N LEU A 107 0.59 -5.11 -13.17
CA LEU A 107 -0.53 -4.25 -12.81
C LEU A 107 -1.13 -3.65 -14.08
N TYR A 108 -2.37 -4.01 -14.39
CA TYR A 108 -3.10 -3.48 -15.53
C TYR A 108 -3.97 -2.31 -15.08
N LEU A 109 -3.78 -1.13 -15.65
CA LEU A 109 -4.56 0.05 -15.29
C LEU A 109 -5.84 0.13 -16.12
N LEU A 110 -6.99 0.31 -15.46
CA LEU A 110 -8.25 0.52 -16.14
C LEU A 110 -8.44 2.02 -16.34
N ARG A 111 -8.54 2.43 -17.60
CA ARG A 111 -8.82 3.81 -18.00
C ARG A 111 -10.18 3.86 -18.65
N VAL A 112 -11.01 4.81 -18.23
CA VAL A 112 -12.25 5.14 -18.94
C VAL A 112 -11.88 5.82 -20.26
N THR A 113 -12.26 5.20 -21.37
CA THR A 113 -12.08 5.74 -22.71
C THR A 113 -13.45 6.14 -23.26
N GLY A 114 -13.84 7.40 -23.03
CA GLY A 114 -15.10 7.97 -23.49
C GLY A 114 -15.46 9.25 -22.73
N GLU A 115 -16.26 10.12 -23.35
CA GLU A 115 -16.89 11.25 -22.67
C GLU A 115 -17.87 10.73 -21.61
N PRO A 116 -17.92 11.32 -20.39
CA PRO A 116 -18.95 11.00 -19.41
C PRO A 116 -20.31 11.26 -20.05
N ARG A 117 -21.13 10.21 -20.23
CA ARG A 117 -22.51 10.40 -20.67
C ARG A 117 -23.29 11.02 -19.51
N THR A 118 -23.87 12.19 -19.72
CA THR A 118 -24.81 12.79 -18.76
C THR A 118 -25.91 11.76 -18.47
N PRO A 119 -26.15 11.36 -17.22
CA PRO A 119 -27.19 10.39 -16.90
C PRO A 119 -28.55 10.95 -17.33
N THR A 120 -29.24 10.28 -18.24
CA THR A 120 -30.62 10.56 -18.58
C THR A 120 -31.47 10.25 -17.35
N ARG A 121 -32.17 11.24 -16.81
CA ARG A 121 -33.23 10.97 -15.82
C ARG A 121 -34.37 10.29 -16.56
N GLU A 122 -34.63 9.02 -16.25
CA GLU A 122 -35.94 8.38 -16.46
C GLU A 122 -36.84 8.67 -15.25
#